data_AF-A0A9P8C013-F1
#
_entry.id   AF-A0A9P8C013-F1
#
_cell.length_a   1.000
_cell.length_b   1.000
_cell.length_c   1.000
_cell.angle_alpha   90.00
_cell.angle_beta   90.00
_cell.angle_gamma   90.00
#
_symmetry.space_group_name_H-M   'P 1'
#
loop_
_entity.id
_entity.type
_entity.pdbx_description
1 polymer ?
#
loop_
_entity_poly.entity_id
_entity_poly.type
_entity_poly.pdbx_seq_one_letter_code
_entity_poly.pdbx_strand_id
1 'polypeptide(L)'
;MLEYVSLIALSLPAIWIGHHVLSYLISLYQFQKFGASSPVPSITVYTPRDSFATWLLSPWVAPFFESLPPRLGHWFSFVKRDFSWWKKEDFPLPELGDLYWNVGPGGAQLWSSSADINAQILQRKNDFVKNIEDYYALNIYGVNVVSTEGAVWQRHRKITGPPFNEKNSSLVFEETLSQAKSMLASFTQNLDGSEADPGREPIVEDLARWTMTLTLNVISSASLAIKAVWPASSVASSTSNLVNDEERPTKPETEDGLPFQKSFDSVMTNVRILVALWSLPSLLLDYLPIKYFQEILKSSDDFLGYMHTLIGEHKAKIDAESDDDSAGSADLLSSIVRGSTGNKSASLSEEEMIGNIFIFVLAGHETTASTLQTALILLACEPEMQKEVRKEIGAIWDGKEEGEDLRYENYPKMRTIMALMLETLRLYPPVVQLPKFTITPQTVTHNSQTVDIPANSRVSIDVVSTHRSPKYWNQSPSQSRHTFAPSRWLMPSSYVQPPDTSNESPAHENLLCPKKGAFIAFSSGFRGCLGKKFAQVEFCVVVATLLRHYSVVLVGEKGESWEEAKRKALGALDDRRTGVAMRLNGKVKVRFVRSGK
;
A
#
# COMPACT_ATOMS: atom_id res chain seq x y z
N MET A 1 36.57 -12.15 47.59
CA MET A 1 36.41 -11.56 46.24
C MET A 1 35.21 -12.12 45.48
N LEU A 2 35.03 -13.45 45.40
CA LEU A 2 33.89 -14.09 44.70
C LEU A 2 32.49 -13.69 45.21
N GLU A 3 32.33 -13.44 46.51
CA GLU A 3 31.04 -12.99 47.10
C GLU A 3 30.65 -11.54 46.72
N TYR A 4 31.63 -10.67 46.54
CA TYR A 4 31.38 -9.28 46.11
C TYR A 4 31.07 -9.19 44.61
N VAL A 5 31.72 -10.05 43.80
CA VAL A 5 31.45 -10.15 42.35
C VAL A 5 30.04 -10.66 42.08
N SER A 6 29.56 -11.62 42.86
CA SER A 6 28.18 -12.13 42.77
C SER A 6 27.14 -11.10 43.22
N LEU A 7 27.43 -10.32 44.28
CA LEU A 7 26.56 -9.21 44.70
C LEU A 7 26.49 -8.07 43.67
N ILE A 8 27.60 -7.76 42.99
CA ILE A 8 27.65 -6.79 41.89
C ILE A 8 26.91 -7.34 40.66
N ALA A 9 27.13 -8.60 40.30
CA ALA A 9 26.44 -9.23 39.18
C ALA A 9 24.92 -9.33 39.37
N LEU A 10 24.45 -9.51 40.62
CA LEU A 10 23.02 -9.51 40.96
C LEU A 10 22.43 -8.10 41.11
N SER A 11 23.24 -7.10 41.46
CA SER A 11 22.78 -5.71 41.59
C SER A 11 22.69 -4.99 40.23
N LEU A 12 23.50 -5.37 39.23
CA LEU A 12 23.43 -4.80 37.89
C LEU A 12 22.04 -4.92 37.23
N PRO A 13 21.37 -6.09 37.21
CA PRO A 13 19.99 -6.19 36.75
C PRO A 13 19.01 -5.33 37.56
N ALA A 14 19.16 -5.27 38.88
CA ALA A 14 18.28 -4.46 39.74
C ALA A 14 18.45 -2.95 39.49
N ILE A 15 19.69 -2.48 39.31
CA ILE A 15 20.00 -1.09 38.93
C ILE A 15 19.45 -0.79 37.54
N TRP A 16 19.62 -1.71 36.59
CA TRP A 16 19.10 -1.57 35.23
C TRP A 16 17.57 -1.49 35.22
N ILE A 17 16.87 -2.40 35.91
CA ILE A 17 15.41 -2.38 36.06
C ILE A 17 14.96 -1.09 36.75
N GLY A 18 15.60 -0.72 37.86
CA GLY A 18 15.29 0.50 38.61
C GLY A 18 15.44 1.76 37.78
N HIS A 19 16.51 1.85 36.99
CA HIS A 19 16.74 2.95 36.06
C HIS A 19 15.64 3.03 34.98
N HIS A 20 15.26 1.90 34.37
CA HIS A 20 14.19 1.89 33.35
C HIS A 20 12.81 2.23 33.92
N VAL A 21 12.48 1.71 35.11
CA VAL A 21 11.22 2.05 35.79
C VAL A 21 11.19 3.53 36.14
N LEU A 22 12.28 4.08 36.70
CA LEU A 22 12.36 5.49 37.05
C LEU A 22 12.26 6.38 35.81
N SER A 23 13.01 6.05 34.74
CA SER A 23 12.95 6.76 33.46
C SER A 23 11.54 6.76 32.88
N TYR A 24 10.89 5.59 32.85
CA TYR A 24 9.49 5.46 32.42
C TYR A 24 8.55 6.38 33.21
N LEU A 25 8.64 6.38 34.55
CA LEU A 25 7.76 7.18 35.40
C LEU A 25 8.00 8.69 35.20
N ILE A 26 9.26 9.09 35.08
CA ILE A 26 9.64 10.49 34.79
C ILE A 26 9.06 10.92 33.44
N SER A 27 9.26 10.13 32.38
CA SER A 27 8.75 10.43 31.04
C SER A 27 7.22 10.50 31.04
N LEU A 28 6.54 9.53 31.66
CA LEU A 28 5.08 9.52 31.76
C LEU A 28 4.56 10.81 32.42
N TYR A 29 5.13 11.20 33.56
CA TYR A 29 4.75 12.42 34.27
C TYR A 29 5.01 13.69 33.43
N GLN A 30 6.17 13.78 32.79
CA GLN A 30 6.52 14.93 31.94
C GLN A 30 5.54 15.11 30.78
N PHE A 31 5.21 14.03 30.07
CA PHE A 31 4.32 14.11 28.91
C PHE A 31 2.84 14.25 29.29
N GLN A 32 2.43 13.74 30.45
CA GLN A 32 1.11 14.06 31.03
C GLN A 32 1.00 15.55 31.34
N LYS A 33 2.03 16.14 31.96
CA LYS A 33 2.07 17.58 32.23
C LYS A 33 2.03 18.41 30.94
N PHE A 34 2.77 17.99 29.91
CA PHE A 34 2.71 18.60 28.58
C PHE A 34 1.29 18.54 28.00
N GLY A 35 0.69 17.35 27.96
CA GLY A 35 -0.66 17.15 27.43
C GLY A 35 -1.73 17.95 28.17
N ALA A 36 -1.59 18.14 29.49
CA ALA A 36 -2.49 18.98 30.29
C ALA A 36 -2.30 20.49 30.06
N SER A 37 -1.10 20.91 29.63
CA SER A 37 -0.80 22.32 29.33
C SER A 37 -1.08 22.73 27.89
N SER A 38 -1.26 21.76 26.98
CA SER A 38 -1.50 22.02 25.56
C SER A 38 -2.93 22.52 25.33
N PRO A 39 -3.16 23.47 24.41
CA PRO A 39 -4.52 23.84 23.98
C PRO A 39 -5.19 22.73 23.15
N VAL A 40 -4.42 21.73 22.70
CA VAL A 40 -4.90 20.57 21.96
C VAL A 40 -5.23 19.45 22.94
N PRO A 41 -6.42 18.82 22.84
CA PRO A 41 -6.79 17.71 23.71
C PRO A 41 -5.78 16.57 23.68
N SER A 42 -5.59 15.89 24.81
CA SER A 42 -4.59 14.82 24.93
C SER A 42 -5.13 13.56 25.61
N ILE A 43 -4.60 12.40 25.19
CA ILE A 43 -4.84 11.10 25.80
C ILE A 43 -3.51 10.55 26.32
N THR A 44 -3.51 10.08 27.57
CA THR A 44 -2.38 9.36 28.12
C THR A 44 -2.37 7.91 27.63
N VAL A 45 -1.23 7.46 27.10
CA VAL A 45 -0.93 6.06 26.79
C VAL A 45 0.19 5.54 27.70
N TYR A 46 0.06 4.30 28.17
CA TYR A 46 0.94 3.74 29.20
C TYR A 46 2.00 2.77 28.65
N THR A 47 2.12 2.67 27.33
CA THR A 47 3.13 1.83 26.69
C THR A 47 4.02 2.70 25.81
N PRO A 48 5.34 2.42 25.74
CA PRO A 48 6.18 3.01 24.70
C PRO A 48 5.60 2.62 23.34
N ARG A 49 5.24 3.62 22.54
CA ARG A 49 4.58 3.37 21.24
C ARG A 49 5.50 2.64 20.26
N ASP A 50 6.80 2.86 20.36
CA ASP A 50 7.81 2.19 19.52
C ASP A 50 8.15 0.79 20.05
N SER A 51 7.41 0.30 21.05
CA SER A 51 7.54 -1.06 21.55
C SER A 51 7.13 -2.05 20.46
N PHE A 52 8.13 -2.66 19.81
CA PHE A 52 7.93 -3.79 18.91
C PHE A 52 7.16 -4.93 19.60
N ALA A 53 7.34 -5.11 20.91
CA ALA A 53 6.59 -6.09 21.70
C ALA A 53 5.09 -5.73 21.77
N THR A 54 4.75 -4.46 21.99
CA THR A 54 3.35 -4.00 21.98
C THR A 54 2.74 -4.15 20.59
N TRP A 55 3.50 -3.80 19.55
CA TRP A 55 3.13 -3.98 18.16
C TRP A 55 2.81 -5.45 17.84
N LEU A 56 3.73 -6.36 18.19
CA LEU A 56 3.60 -7.80 17.92
C LEU A 56 2.47 -8.40 18.74
N LEU A 57 2.44 -8.14 20.05
CA LEU A 57 1.52 -8.80 20.98
C LEU A 57 0.09 -8.23 20.95
N SER A 58 -0.10 -7.06 20.33
CA SER A 58 -1.38 -6.34 20.33
C SER A 58 -2.60 -7.20 20.02
N PRO A 59 -2.60 -8.16 19.06
CA PRO A 59 -3.80 -8.97 18.79
C PRO A 59 -4.22 -9.87 19.96
N TRP A 60 -3.27 -10.32 20.78
CA TRP A 60 -3.53 -11.23 21.90
C TRP A 60 -3.80 -10.49 23.21
N VAL A 61 -3.15 -9.34 23.44
CA VAL A 61 -3.36 -8.55 24.67
C VAL A 61 -4.52 -7.56 24.54
N ALA A 62 -4.90 -7.18 23.32
CA ALA A 62 -6.01 -6.26 23.06
C ALA A 62 -7.33 -6.64 23.74
N PRO A 63 -7.81 -7.90 23.63
CA PRO A 63 -9.10 -8.28 24.23
C PRO A 63 -9.12 -8.08 25.74
N PHE A 64 -7.98 -8.32 26.41
CA PHE A 64 -7.85 -8.09 27.85
C PHE A 64 -8.02 -6.60 28.18
N PHE A 65 -7.26 -5.71 27.54
CA PHE A 65 -7.35 -4.28 27.83
C PHE A 65 -8.71 -3.68 27.44
N GLU A 66 -9.34 -4.16 26.37
CA GLU A 66 -10.67 -3.68 25.96
C GLU A 66 -11.81 -4.19 26.86
N SER A 67 -11.61 -5.30 27.57
CA SER A 67 -12.56 -5.79 28.56
C SER A 67 -12.54 -5.00 29.88
N LEU A 68 -11.49 -4.19 30.12
CA LEU A 68 -11.39 -3.36 31.31
C LEU A 68 -12.41 -2.22 31.27
N PRO A 69 -12.87 -1.73 32.44
CA PRO A 69 -13.73 -0.55 32.51
C PRO A 69 -13.15 0.62 31.68
N PRO A 70 -13.99 1.47 31.04
CA PRO A 70 -13.54 2.48 30.07
C PRO A 70 -12.39 3.36 30.55
N ARG A 71 -12.32 3.65 31.85
CA ARG A 71 -11.24 4.46 32.44
C ARG A 71 -9.88 3.78 32.49
N LEU A 72 -9.82 2.45 32.45
CA LEU A 72 -8.60 1.65 32.64
C LEU A 72 -8.06 1.07 31.32
N GLY A 73 -8.93 0.82 30.34
CA GLY A 73 -8.60 0.13 29.09
C GLY A 73 -8.53 1.00 27.83
N HIS A 74 -9.19 2.17 27.83
CA HIS A 74 -9.41 3.00 26.64
C HIS A 74 -8.11 3.44 25.94
N TRP A 75 -7.05 3.71 26.68
CA TRP A 75 -5.75 4.09 26.11
C TRP A 75 -5.19 3.02 25.18
N PHE A 76 -5.52 1.74 25.40
CA PHE A 76 -4.97 0.63 24.61
C PHE A 76 -5.43 0.70 23.16
N SER A 77 -6.63 1.21 22.89
CA SER A 77 -7.08 1.37 21.51
C SER A 77 -6.13 2.26 20.71
N PHE A 78 -5.61 3.35 21.30
CA PHE A 78 -4.72 4.30 20.62
C PHE A 78 -3.33 3.76 20.32
N VAL A 79 -2.96 2.61 20.87
CA VAL A 79 -1.66 1.98 20.64
C VAL A 79 -1.77 0.69 19.83
N LYS A 80 -3.00 0.25 19.52
CA LYS A 80 -3.22 -0.86 18.58
C LYS A 80 -2.68 -0.51 17.21
N ARG A 81 -2.08 -1.51 16.56
CA ARG A 81 -1.87 -1.47 15.12
C ARG A 81 -3.24 -1.27 14.46
N ASP A 82 -3.31 -0.34 13.51
CA ASP A 82 -4.51 -0.09 12.70
C ASP A 82 -5.67 0.50 13.48
N PHE A 83 -5.39 1.15 14.61
CA PHE A 83 -6.40 1.84 15.40
C PHE A 83 -7.33 2.73 14.55
N SER A 84 -6.76 3.52 13.64
CA SER A 84 -7.54 4.39 12.74
C SER A 84 -8.51 3.58 11.88
N TRP A 85 -8.11 2.40 11.40
CA TRP A 85 -8.98 1.49 10.66
C TRP A 85 -10.09 0.90 11.52
N TRP A 86 -9.78 0.38 12.71
CA TRP A 86 -10.79 -0.27 13.56
C TRP A 86 -11.80 0.71 14.14
N LYS A 87 -11.44 1.99 14.22
CA LYS A 87 -12.32 3.03 14.74
C LYS A 87 -13.03 3.83 13.67
N LYS A 88 -12.51 3.93 12.43
CA LYS A 88 -13.17 4.58 11.29
C LYS A 88 -13.82 5.95 11.59
N GLU A 89 -13.20 6.76 12.45
CA GLU A 89 -13.75 8.05 12.93
C GLU A 89 -14.98 7.95 13.88
N ASP A 90 -15.44 6.74 14.27
CA ASP A 90 -16.33 6.56 15.43
C ASP A 90 -15.59 6.85 16.75
N PHE A 91 -14.26 6.98 16.66
CA PHE A 91 -13.28 7.32 17.69
C PHE A 91 -12.14 8.03 16.94
N PRO A 92 -11.76 9.27 17.26
CA PRO A 92 -11.56 9.87 18.57
C PRO A 92 -12.85 10.49 19.11
N LEU A 93 -13.02 10.55 20.43
CA LEU A 93 -14.22 11.08 21.08
C LEU A 93 -14.70 12.37 20.39
N PRO A 94 -16.02 12.65 20.33
CA PRO A 94 -16.52 13.99 19.99
C PRO A 94 -15.80 15.12 20.77
N GLU A 95 -15.20 14.78 21.91
CA GLU A 95 -14.43 15.63 22.81
C GLU A 95 -13.00 15.96 22.34
N LEU A 96 -12.36 15.11 21.52
CA LEU A 96 -10.95 15.29 21.12
C LEU A 96 -10.79 16.08 19.82
N GLY A 97 -11.82 16.11 18.97
CA GLY A 97 -11.79 16.80 17.69
C GLY A 97 -10.91 16.13 16.63
N ASP A 98 -10.54 16.90 15.61
CA ASP A 98 -9.73 16.50 14.44
C ASP A 98 -8.21 16.71 14.63
N LEU A 99 -7.81 17.14 15.81
CA LEU A 99 -6.42 17.32 16.21
C LEU A 99 -6.27 16.98 17.70
N TYR A 100 -5.45 15.99 18.04
CA TYR A 100 -5.24 15.57 19.43
C TYR A 100 -3.85 14.98 19.67
N TRP A 101 -3.40 14.97 20.93
CA TRP A 101 -2.15 14.35 21.35
C TRP A 101 -2.35 12.96 21.93
N ASN A 102 -1.46 12.04 21.57
CA ASN A 102 -1.16 10.87 22.38
C ASN A 102 0.14 11.16 23.15
N VAL A 103 0.06 11.11 24.48
CA VAL A 103 1.19 11.40 25.38
C VAL A 103 1.52 10.20 26.24
N GLY A 104 2.79 9.86 26.39
CA GLY A 104 3.19 8.70 27.19
C GLY A 104 4.69 8.55 27.31
N PRO A 105 5.19 7.41 27.83
CA PRO A 105 6.61 7.15 28.02
C PRO A 105 7.40 7.14 26.70
N GLY A 106 6.72 6.95 25.56
CA GLY A 106 7.31 7.02 24.21
C GLY A 106 7.31 8.42 23.59
N GLY A 107 6.96 9.47 24.34
CA GLY A 107 6.92 10.85 23.84
C GLY A 107 5.53 11.39 23.50
N ALA A 108 5.50 12.58 22.91
CA ALA A 108 4.31 13.22 22.38
C ALA A 108 4.12 12.87 20.90
N GLN A 109 2.89 12.51 20.53
CA GLN A 109 2.51 12.30 19.14
C GLN A 109 1.23 13.04 18.81
N LEU A 110 1.30 13.92 17.81
CA LEU A 110 0.15 14.65 17.30
C LEU A 110 -0.59 13.79 16.27
N TRP A 111 -1.91 13.66 16.40
CA TRP A 111 -2.79 13.02 15.43
C TRP A 111 -3.66 14.06 14.76
N SER A 112 -3.70 14.05 13.43
CA SER A 112 -4.48 14.99 12.63
C SER A 112 -5.38 14.27 11.63
N SER A 113 -6.68 14.58 11.67
CA SER A 113 -7.63 14.32 10.58
C SER A 113 -8.09 15.61 9.88
N SER A 114 -7.59 16.77 10.29
CA SER A 114 -7.88 18.06 9.68
C SER A 114 -7.14 18.23 8.34
N ALA A 115 -7.90 18.46 7.26
CA ALA A 115 -7.36 18.70 5.91
C ALA A 115 -6.35 19.86 5.86
N ASP A 116 -6.61 20.96 6.57
CA ASP A 116 -5.73 22.15 6.58
C ASP A 116 -4.35 21.86 7.19
N ILE A 117 -4.34 21.16 8.32
CA ILE A 117 -3.13 20.70 9.01
C ILE A 117 -2.39 19.66 8.16
N ASN A 118 -3.11 18.69 7.60
CA ASN A 118 -2.53 17.69 6.71
C ASN A 118 -1.83 18.35 5.52
N ALA A 119 -2.47 19.35 4.89
CA ALA A 119 -1.88 20.09 3.78
C ALA A 119 -0.62 20.86 4.19
N GLN A 120 -0.64 21.55 5.34
CA GLN A 120 0.53 22.26 5.88
C GLN A 120 1.71 21.31 6.13
N ILE A 121 1.47 20.17 6.79
CA ILE A 121 2.51 19.19 7.11
C ILE A 121 3.10 18.58 5.83
N LEU A 122 2.26 18.16 4.88
CA LEU A 122 2.70 17.49 3.66
C LEU A 122 3.48 18.40 2.70
N GLN A 123 3.29 19.72 2.79
CA GLN A 123 4.01 20.71 2.00
C GLN A 123 5.35 21.14 2.62
N ARG A 124 5.60 20.89 3.91
CA ARG A 124 6.77 21.38 4.63
C ARG A 124 7.79 20.28 4.89
N LYS A 125 8.39 19.75 3.81
CA LYS A 125 9.30 18.57 3.85
C LYS A 125 10.54 18.70 4.76
N ASN A 126 11.02 19.93 5.00
CA ASN A 126 12.20 20.16 5.85
C ASN A 126 11.83 20.28 7.33
N ASP A 127 10.57 20.61 7.63
CA ASP A 127 10.07 20.81 8.98
C ASP A 127 9.44 19.53 9.54
N PHE A 128 8.77 18.78 8.66
CA PHE A 128 8.13 17.50 8.95
C PHE A 128 8.76 16.40 8.10
N VAL A 129 9.81 15.80 8.65
CA VAL A 129 10.55 14.71 8.01
C VAL A 129 9.88 13.37 8.27
N LYS A 130 10.30 12.31 7.58
CA LYS A 130 10.01 10.94 8.02
C LYS A 130 10.97 10.55 9.13
N ASN A 131 10.48 9.79 10.12
CA ASN A 131 11.39 9.04 10.99
C ASN A 131 11.88 7.81 10.24
N ILE A 132 13.14 7.82 9.78
CA ILE A 132 13.73 6.75 8.97
C ILE A 132 13.78 5.40 9.70
N GLU A 133 13.83 5.41 11.04
CA GLU A 133 13.83 4.20 11.87
C GLU A 133 12.55 3.37 11.68
N ASP A 134 11.42 4.04 11.49
CA ASP A 134 10.13 3.37 11.24
C ASP A 134 10.09 2.63 9.90
N TYR A 135 11.05 2.90 9.00
CA TYR A 135 11.13 2.32 7.65
C TYR A 135 12.29 1.34 7.46
N TYR A 136 13.05 1.01 8.52
CA TYR A 136 14.22 0.13 8.42
C TYR A 136 13.86 -1.26 7.87
N ALA A 137 12.66 -1.77 8.19
CA ALA A 137 12.11 -3.01 7.67
C ALA A 137 11.97 -3.06 6.13
N LEU A 138 12.04 -1.92 5.44
CA LEU A 138 11.99 -1.83 3.98
C LEU A 138 13.37 -1.83 3.32
N ASN A 139 14.46 -1.88 4.10
CA ASN A 139 15.83 -1.87 3.60
C ASN A 139 16.38 -3.28 3.33
N ILE A 140 15.52 -4.24 2.99
CA ILE A 140 15.89 -5.66 2.84
C ILE A 140 17.07 -5.83 1.88
N TYR A 141 17.13 -5.07 0.79
CA TYR A 141 18.24 -5.16 -0.16
C TYR A 141 19.01 -3.84 -0.30
N GLY A 142 18.83 -2.92 0.65
CA GLY A 142 19.43 -1.59 0.59
C GLY A 142 18.49 -0.45 0.92
N VAL A 143 19.08 0.71 1.23
CA VAL A 143 18.35 1.96 1.39
C VAL A 143 17.71 2.39 0.07
N ASN A 144 16.53 3.00 0.14
CA ASN A 144 15.73 3.30 -1.04
C ASN A 144 14.99 4.63 -0.90
N VAL A 145 14.26 5.03 -1.96
CA VAL A 145 13.55 6.32 -2.01
C VAL A 145 12.50 6.49 -0.90
N VAL A 146 12.01 5.41 -0.29
CA VAL A 146 11.00 5.48 0.79
C VAL A 146 11.65 5.64 2.16
N SER A 147 12.78 4.95 2.40
CA SER A 147 13.48 4.87 3.69
C SER A 147 14.58 5.91 3.89
N THR A 148 14.83 6.77 2.90
CA THR A 148 15.79 7.87 2.97
C THR A 148 15.13 9.23 3.23
N GLU A 149 15.91 10.20 3.70
CA GLU A 149 15.48 11.58 3.99
C GLU A 149 16.51 12.62 3.51
N GLY A 150 16.09 13.89 3.43
CA GLY A 150 16.99 15.01 3.15
C GLY A 150 17.62 14.95 1.76
N ALA A 151 18.92 15.24 1.67
CA ALA A 151 19.66 15.26 0.40
C ALA A 151 19.73 13.86 -0.25
N VAL A 152 19.85 12.80 0.56
CA VAL A 152 19.88 11.41 0.07
C VAL A 152 18.55 11.09 -0.61
N TRP A 153 17.43 11.41 0.04
CA TRP A 153 16.11 11.23 -0.57
C TRP A 153 15.95 11.99 -1.89
N GLN A 154 16.41 13.25 -1.94
CA GLN A 154 16.33 14.06 -3.17
C GLN A 154 17.10 13.42 -4.32
N ARG A 155 18.29 12.85 -4.05
CA ARG A 155 19.07 12.10 -5.04
C ARG A 155 18.30 10.87 -5.53
N HIS A 156 17.80 10.02 -4.62
CA HIS A 156 17.01 8.84 -4.99
C HIS A 156 15.79 9.21 -5.82
N ARG A 157 15.02 10.23 -5.40
CA ARG A 157 13.80 10.69 -6.05
C ARG A 157 14.06 11.27 -7.44
N LYS A 158 15.19 11.96 -7.63
CA LYS A 158 15.61 12.53 -8.93
C LYS A 158 15.94 11.44 -9.95
N ILE A 159 16.57 10.35 -9.52
CA ILE A 159 16.99 9.25 -10.41
C ILE A 159 15.82 8.32 -10.72
N THR A 160 15.01 8.01 -9.72
CA THR A 160 13.92 7.03 -9.83
C THR A 160 12.60 7.65 -10.30
N GLY A 161 12.50 8.98 -10.31
CA GLY A 161 11.28 9.70 -10.66
C GLY A 161 10.92 9.74 -12.16
N PRO A 162 11.87 9.98 -13.08
CA PRO A 162 11.58 10.15 -14.52
C PRO A 162 10.77 9.04 -15.20
N PRO A 163 10.90 7.75 -14.84
CA PRO A 163 10.09 6.68 -15.44
C PRO A 163 8.59 6.78 -15.14
N PHE A 164 8.17 7.55 -14.15
CA PHE A 164 6.75 7.74 -13.84
C PHE A 164 6.17 8.88 -14.68
N ASN A 165 6.04 8.64 -15.98
CA ASN A 165 5.59 9.60 -16.99
C ASN A 165 4.47 9.03 -17.88
N GLU A 166 3.97 9.84 -18.81
CA GLU A 166 2.85 9.47 -19.69
C GLU A 166 3.23 8.35 -20.69
N LYS A 167 4.45 8.38 -21.26
CA LYS A 167 4.94 7.33 -22.18
C LYS A 167 4.95 5.96 -21.49
N ASN A 168 5.43 5.88 -20.26
CA ASN A 168 5.45 4.60 -19.54
C ASN A 168 4.07 4.20 -19.00
N SER A 169 3.18 5.17 -18.82
CA SER A 169 1.79 4.88 -18.48
C SER A 169 1.07 4.14 -19.62
N SER A 170 1.45 4.37 -20.88
CA SER A 170 0.94 3.57 -22.01
C SER A 170 1.48 2.14 -22.01
N LEU A 171 2.74 1.92 -21.62
CA LEU A 171 3.29 0.56 -21.45
C LEU A 171 2.56 -0.21 -20.34
N VAL A 172 2.30 0.46 -19.20
CA VAL A 172 1.47 -0.11 -18.12
C VAL A 172 0.08 -0.45 -18.64
N PHE A 173 -0.52 0.41 -19.45
CA PHE A 173 -1.82 0.15 -20.06
C PHE A 173 -1.83 -1.11 -20.92
N GLU A 174 -0.87 -1.22 -21.86
CA GLU A 174 -0.76 -2.35 -22.79
C GLU A 174 -0.53 -3.67 -22.06
N GLU A 175 0.40 -3.68 -21.10
CA GLU A 175 0.66 -4.86 -20.28
C GLU A 175 -0.57 -5.23 -19.45
N THR A 176 -1.23 -4.25 -18.82
CA THR A 176 -2.43 -4.51 -18.02
C THR A 176 -3.52 -5.14 -18.88
N LEU A 177 -3.72 -4.64 -20.10
CA LEU A 177 -4.71 -5.17 -21.03
C LEU A 177 -4.38 -6.63 -21.42
N SER A 178 -3.11 -6.91 -21.71
CA SER A 178 -2.61 -8.26 -22.00
C SER A 178 -2.83 -9.23 -20.83
N GLN A 179 -2.45 -8.83 -19.61
CA GLN A 179 -2.62 -9.65 -18.41
C GLN A 179 -4.09 -9.85 -18.04
N ALA A 180 -4.92 -8.80 -18.14
CA ALA A 180 -6.36 -8.89 -17.87
C ALA A 180 -7.06 -9.84 -18.86
N LYS A 181 -6.69 -9.80 -20.14
CA LYS A 181 -7.19 -10.75 -21.15
C LYS A 181 -6.76 -12.18 -20.88
N SER A 182 -5.48 -12.38 -20.52
CA SER A 182 -4.95 -13.69 -20.18
C SER A 182 -5.63 -14.27 -18.94
N MET A 183 -5.89 -13.43 -17.94
CA MET A 183 -6.71 -13.77 -16.77
C MET A 183 -8.11 -14.21 -17.19
N LEU A 184 -8.82 -13.44 -18.04
CA LEU A 184 -10.16 -13.81 -18.51
C LEU A 184 -10.16 -15.10 -19.35
N ALA A 185 -9.15 -15.32 -20.19
CA ALA A 185 -9.01 -16.53 -20.98
C ALA A 185 -8.85 -17.77 -20.08
N SER A 186 -8.18 -17.63 -18.93
CA SER A 186 -8.06 -18.71 -17.95
C SER A 186 -9.41 -19.16 -17.37
N PHE A 187 -10.46 -18.31 -17.40
CA PHE A 187 -11.80 -18.67 -16.92
C PHE A 187 -12.45 -19.75 -17.78
N THR A 188 -12.04 -19.80 -19.05
CA THR A 188 -12.56 -20.70 -20.09
C THR A 188 -11.55 -21.78 -20.46
N GLN A 189 -10.49 -21.97 -19.69
CA GLN A 189 -9.53 -23.06 -19.88
C GLN A 189 -9.72 -24.12 -18.81
N ASN A 190 -9.60 -25.39 -19.19
CA ASN A 190 -9.50 -26.49 -18.25
C ASN A 190 -8.05 -26.58 -17.71
N LEU A 191 -7.85 -27.23 -16.56
CA LEU A 191 -6.53 -27.39 -15.94
C LEU A 191 -5.52 -28.14 -16.81
N ASP A 192 -6.00 -28.87 -17.82
CA ASP A 192 -5.21 -29.61 -18.81
C ASP A 192 -4.90 -28.80 -20.08
N GLY A 193 -5.31 -27.53 -20.14
CA GLY A 193 -5.11 -26.66 -21.30
C GLY A 193 -6.12 -26.89 -22.45
N SER A 194 -7.11 -27.77 -22.28
CA SER A 194 -8.21 -27.91 -23.25
C SER A 194 -9.18 -26.72 -23.19
N GLU A 195 -9.79 -26.37 -24.33
CA GLU A 195 -10.86 -25.37 -24.39
C GLU A 195 -12.02 -25.81 -23.48
N ALA A 196 -12.30 -25.04 -22.43
CA ALA A 196 -13.43 -25.29 -21.55
C ALA A 196 -14.70 -24.63 -22.09
N ASP A 197 -15.83 -25.18 -21.63
CA ASP A 197 -17.19 -24.73 -21.91
C ASP A 197 -17.31 -23.18 -21.96
N PRO A 198 -17.69 -22.60 -23.13
CA PRO A 198 -17.99 -21.18 -23.26
C PRO A 198 -19.11 -20.69 -22.32
N GLY A 199 -19.86 -21.59 -21.68
CA GLY A 199 -20.85 -21.27 -20.66
C GLY A 199 -20.33 -21.16 -19.23
N ARG A 200 -19.04 -21.42 -18.96
CA ARG A 200 -18.52 -21.52 -17.59
C ARG A 200 -18.53 -20.17 -16.85
N GLU A 201 -19.15 -20.16 -15.68
CA GLU A 201 -19.16 -19.04 -14.73
C GLU A 201 -18.26 -19.36 -13.54
N PRO A 202 -16.97 -18.96 -13.55
CA PRO A 202 -16.04 -19.39 -12.53
C PRO A 202 -16.39 -18.77 -11.17
N ILE A 203 -16.30 -19.60 -10.14
CA ILE A 203 -16.31 -19.17 -8.74
C ILE A 203 -14.87 -19.01 -8.29
N VAL A 204 -14.57 -17.84 -7.75
CA VAL A 204 -13.23 -17.44 -7.36
C VAL A 204 -13.20 -17.32 -5.87
N GLU A 205 -12.49 -18.25 -5.25
CA GLU A 205 -12.40 -18.31 -3.79
C GLU A 205 -11.44 -17.27 -3.22
N ASP A 206 -10.40 -16.91 -3.96
CA ASP A 206 -9.31 -16.06 -3.51
C ASP A 206 -9.02 -14.95 -4.51
N LEU A 207 -9.82 -13.87 -4.43
CA LEU A 207 -9.61 -12.68 -5.24
C LEU A 207 -8.25 -12.02 -4.99
N ALA A 208 -7.69 -12.11 -3.77
CA ALA A 208 -6.40 -11.51 -3.47
C ALA A 208 -5.30 -12.16 -4.31
N ARG A 209 -5.31 -13.49 -4.43
CA ARG A 209 -4.33 -14.21 -5.25
C ARG A 209 -4.34 -13.71 -6.70
N TRP A 210 -5.52 -13.56 -7.29
CA TRP A 210 -5.64 -13.13 -8.69
C TRP A 210 -5.19 -11.70 -8.91
N THR A 211 -5.66 -10.76 -8.07
CA THR A 211 -5.25 -9.36 -8.21
C THR A 211 -3.77 -9.20 -7.93
N MET A 212 -3.19 -9.95 -6.98
CA MET A 212 -1.75 -9.97 -6.74
C MET A 212 -0.95 -10.55 -7.91
N THR A 213 -1.40 -11.65 -8.54
CA THR A 213 -0.70 -12.17 -9.73
C THR A 213 -0.73 -11.17 -10.88
N LEU A 214 -1.88 -10.56 -11.14
CA LEU A 214 -2.02 -9.57 -12.20
C LEU A 214 -1.12 -8.36 -11.95
N THR A 215 -1.21 -7.76 -10.77
CA THR A 215 -0.45 -6.54 -10.48
C THR A 215 1.04 -6.82 -10.44
N LEU A 216 1.46 -8.03 -10.07
CA LEU A 216 2.86 -8.44 -10.09
C LEU A 216 3.38 -8.50 -11.52
N ASN A 217 2.65 -9.14 -12.43
CA ASN A 217 3.04 -9.25 -13.82
C ASN A 217 3.14 -7.86 -14.46
N VAL A 218 2.16 -6.99 -14.19
CA VAL A 218 2.14 -5.62 -14.69
C VAL A 218 3.33 -4.82 -14.19
N ILE A 219 3.57 -4.78 -12.88
CA ILE A 219 4.69 -4.01 -12.33
C ILE A 219 6.03 -4.62 -12.74
N SER A 220 6.16 -5.94 -12.87
CA SER A 220 7.42 -6.58 -13.31
C SER A 220 7.76 -6.21 -14.75
N SER A 221 6.77 -6.18 -15.64
CA SER A 221 6.96 -5.74 -17.02
C SER A 221 7.29 -4.25 -17.08
N ALA A 222 6.49 -3.41 -16.41
CA ALA A 222 6.68 -1.96 -16.44
C ALA A 222 7.96 -1.48 -15.75
N SER A 223 8.42 -2.19 -14.70
CA SER A 223 9.60 -1.79 -13.94
C SER A 223 10.89 -2.51 -14.31
N LEU A 224 10.82 -3.80 -14.65
CA LEU A 224 12.00 -4.64 -14.89
C LEU A 224 12.13 -5.11 -16.34
N ALA A 225 11.20 -4.72 -17.21
CA ALA A 225 11.06 -5.26 -18.56
C ALA A 225 10.90 -6.81 -18.58
N ILE A 226 10.40 -7.40 -17.49
CA ILE A 226 10.16 -8.84 -17.40
C ILE A 226 8.70 -9.12 -17.75
N LYS A 227 8.47 -9.71 -18.93
CA LYS A 227 7.14 -10.16 -19.34
C LYS A 227 6.82 -11.51 -18.71
N ALA A 228 5.86 -11.51 -17.81
CA ALA A 228 5.38 -12.70 -17.13
C ALA A 228 4.21 -13.33 -17.88
N VAL A 229 4.22 -14.65 -18.03
CA VAL A 229 3.07 -15.39 -18.57
C VAL A 229 2.03 -15.59 -17.46
N TRP A 230 0.74 -15.45 -17.79
CA TRP A 230 -0.34 -15.75 -16.85
C TRP A 230 -0.34 -17.24 -16.48
N PRO A 231 -0.39 -17.61 -15.19
CA PRO A 231 -0.35 -19.00 -14.77
C PRO A 231 -1.66 -19.73 -15.11
N ALA A 232 -1.57 -20.76 -15.96
CA ALA A 232 -2.72 -21.58 -16.40
C ALA A 232 -3.49 -22.25 -15.24
N SER A 233 -2.84 -22.56 -14.12
CA SER A 233 -3.44 -23.24 -12.96
C SER A 233 -4.07 -22.30 -11.92
N SER A 234 -4.18 -20.99 -12.20
CA SER A 234 -4.72 -20.00 -11.27
C SER A 234 -6.19 -20.20 -10.89
N VAL A 235 -6.93 -21.05 -11.61
CA VAL A 235 -8.38 -21.25 -11.42
C VAL A 235 -8.70 -22.48 -10.54
N ALA A 236 -7.77 -23.42 -10.31
CA ALA A 236 -8.04 -24.57 -9.42
C ALA A 236 -6.78 -25.23 -8.82
N SER A 237 -6.80 -25.38 -7.49
CA SER A 237 -5.87 -26.13 -6.63
C SER A 237 -4.72 -25.37 -5.93
N SER A 238 -4.48 -25.81 -4.69
CA SER A 238 -3.57 -25.29 -3.67
C SER A 238 -2.11 -25.76 -3.82
N THR A 239 -1.72 -26.31 -4.97
CA THR A 239 -0.39 -26.90 -5.19
C THR A 239 0.11 -26.50 -6.59
N SER A 240 1.02 -25.53 -6.67
CA SER A 240 1.50 -24.99 -7.95
C SER A 240 2.86 -25.54 -8.36
N ASN A 241 2.88 -26.41 -9.38
CA ASN A 241 4.00 -26.54 -10.30
C ASN A 241 3.71 -25.60 -11.49
N LEU A 242 4.52 -24.55 -11.63
CA LEU A 242 4.43 -23.56 -12.70
C LEU A 242 5.54 -23.90 -13.71
N VAL A 243 5.17 -24.21 -14.95
CA VAL A 243 6.08 -24.59 -16.04
C VAL A 243 5.91 -23.61 -17.20
N ASN A 244 7.00 -22.90 -17.53
CA ASN A 244 7.59 -22.69 -18.86
C ASN A 244 8.66 -21.59 -18.72
N ASP A 245 9.92 -21.99 -18.90
CA ASP A 245 11.16 -21.25 -18.52
C ASP A 245 11.93 -20.68 -19.73
N GLU A 246 11.29 -20.53 -20.91
CA GLU A 246 12.04 -20.29 -22.15
C GLU A 246 12.42 -18.82 -22.47
N GLU A 247 11.92 -17.82 -21.73
CA GLU A 247 12.23 -16.39 -21.98
C GLU A 247 12.81 -15.62 -20.77
N ARG A 248 13.33 -16.31 -19.76
CA ARG A 248 13.81 -15.65 -18.52
C ARG A 248 15.30 -15.27 -18.57
N PRO A 249 15.72 -14.24 -17.81
CA PRO A 249 17.14 -14.02 -17.50
C PRO A 249 17.71 -15.33 -16.98
N THR A 250 18.88 -15.71 -17.51
CA THR A 250 19.48 -17.02 -17.27
C THR A 250 19.51 -17.33 -15.78
N LYS A 251 19.03 -18.53 -15.42
CA LYS A 251 19.04 -19.04 -14.05
C LYS A 251 20.43 -18.78 -13.43
N PRO A 252 20.54 -18.24 -12.19
CA PRO A 252 21.84 -18.15 -11.53
C PRO A 252 22.53 -19.53 -11.57
N GLU A 253 23.86 -19.55 -11.66
CA GLU A 253 24.68 -20.75 -11.95
C GLU A 253 24.47 -21.96 -11.01
N THR A 254 23.63 -21.84 -9.98
CA THR A 254 23.23 -22.93 -9.10
C THR A 254 22.15 -23.81 -9.74
N GLU A 255 22.48 -25.08 -9.99
CA GLU A 255 21.56 -26.10 -10.51
C GLU A 255 20.25 -26.23 -9.68
N ASP A 256 20.24 -25.75 -8.43
CA ASP A 256 19.14 -25.88 -7.44
C ASP A 256 18.31 -24.60 -7.16
N GLY A 257 18.48 -23.49 -7.90
CA GLY A 257 17.76 -22.23 -7.65
C GLY A 257 16.25 -22.26 -8.01
N LEU A 258 15.43 -21.52 -7.25
CA LEU A 258 14.00 -21.34 -7.54
C LEU A 258 13.78 -20.42 -8.76
N PRO A 259 12.73 -20.63 -9.59
CA PRO A 259 12.39 -19.71 -10.67
C PRO A 259 12.08 -18.30 -10.14
N PHE A 260 12.45 -17.25 -10.89
CA PHE A 260 12.32 -15.83 -10.50
C PHE A 260 10.97 -15.47 -9.86
N GLN A 261 9.85 -15.86 -10.46
CA GLN A 261 8.52 -15.57 -9.91
C GLN A 261 8.30 -16.24 -8.56
N LYS A 262 8.79 -17.47 -8.36
CA LYS A 262 8.64 -18.18 -7.08
C LYS A 262 9.54 -17.58 -6.01
N SER A 263 10.79 -17.23 -6.34
CA SER A 263 11.68 -16.54 -5.40
C SER A 263 11.10 -15.17 -5.01
N PHE A 264 10.61 -14.42 -5.99
CA PHE A 264 9.93 -13.15 -5.78
C PHE A 264 8.66 -13.28 -4.91
N ASP A 265 7.74 -14.19 -5.26
CA ASP A 265 6.50 -14.43 -4.50
C ASP A 265 6.80 -14.84 -3.05
N SER A 266 7.82 -15.67 -2.86
CA SER A 266 8.32 -16.09 -1.55
C SER A 266 8.83 -14.89 -0.75
N VAL A 267 9.65 -14.02 -1.35
CA VAL A 267 10.15 -12.80 -0.70
C VAL A 267 9.00 -11.87 -0.33
N MET A 268 8.06 -11.60 -1.24
CA MET A 268 6.91 -10.71 -0.99
C MET A 268 6.00 -11.24 0.11
N THR A 269 5.71 -12.54 0.11
CA THR A 269 4.82 -13.14 1.10
C THR A 269 5.46 -13.16 2.49
N ASN A 270 6.79 -13.24 2.55
CA ASN A 270 7.55 -13.44 3.79
C ASN A 270 8.39 -12.23 4.22
N VAL A 271 8.16 -11.02 3.67
CA VAL A 271 8.87 -9.76 4.03
C VAL A 271 9.03 -9.58 5.55
N ARG A 272 7.96 -9.81 6.32
CA ARG A 272 8.00 -9.66 7.79
C ARG A 272 8.93 -10.67 8.47
N ILE A 273 8.94 -11.90 7.96
CA ILE A 273 9.78 -12.97 8.50
C ILE A 273 11.23 -12.70 8.12
N LEU A 274 11.49 -12.26 6.88
CA LEU A 274 12.82 -11.84 6.44
C LEU A 274 13.39 -10.75 7.33
N VAL A 275 12.62 -9.69 7.62
CA VAL A 275 13.04 -8.61 8.53
C VAL A 275 13.34 -9.13 9.94
N ALA A 276 12.52 -10.04 10.45
CA ALA A 276 12.72 -10.64 11.77
C ALA A 276 13.99 -11.52 11.80
N LEU A 277 14.21 -12.33 10.77
CA LEU A 277 15.39 -13.18 10.62
C LEU A 277 16.66 -12.33 10.50
N TRP A 278 16.64 -11.28 9.68
CA TRP A 278 17.79 -10.37 9.49
C TRP A 278 18.14 -9.56 10.74
N SER A 279 17.21 -9.43 11.68
CA SER A 279 17.49 -8.83 12.99
C SER A 279 18.27 -9.77 13.91
N LEU A 280 18.42 -11.06 13.55
CA LEU A 280 19.22 -12.02 14.27
C LEU A 280 20.68 -12.01 13.77
N PRO A 281 21.67 -12.19 14.66
CA PRO A 281 23.05 -12.46 14.26
C PRO A 281 23.15 -13.58 13.22
N SER A 282 23.94 -13.38 12.16
CA SER A 282 24.11 -14.35 11.05
C SER A 282 24.47 -15.75 11.53
N LEU A 283 25.33 -15.85 12.56
CA LEU A 283 25.69 -17.11 13.19
C LEU A 283 24.46 -17.90 13.67
N LEU A 284 23.42 -17.24 14.19
CA LEU A 284 22.21 -17.92 14.64
C LEU A 284 21.35 -18.40 13.47
N LEU A 285 21.38 -17.71 12.33
CA LEU A 285 20.60 -18.07 11.14
C LEU A 285 21.08 -19.39 10.53
N ASP A 286 22.40 -19.61 10.50
CA ASP A 286 23.00 -20.85 9.98
C ASP A 286 22.63 -22.08 10.82
N TYR A 287 22.39 -21.89 12.12
CA TYR A 287 22.02 -22.97 13.05
C TYR A 287 20.52 -23.11 13.28
N LEU A 288 19.65 -22.28 12.67
CA LEU A 288 18.20 -22.42 12.81
C LEU A 288 17.74 -23.72 12.14
N PRO A 289 17.29 -24.75 12.89
CA PRO A 289 16.94 -26.05 12.32
C PRO A 289 15.55 -26.09 11.68
N ILE A 290 14.98 -24.92 11.35
CA ILE A 290 13.62 -24.77 10.84
C ILE A 290 13.69 -24.62 9.32
N LYS A 291 13.37 -25.71 8.60
CA LYS A 291 13.38 -25.77 7.13
C LYS A 291 12.66 -24.59 6.46
N TYR A 292 11.52 -24.18 7.01
CA TYR A 292 10.74 -23.05 6.51
C TYR A 292 11.53 -21.72 6.47
N PHE A 293 12.35 -21.43 7.49
CA PHE A 293 13.18 -20.22 7.49
C PHE A 293 14.36 -20.33 6.53
N GLN A 294 14.96 -21.51 6.40
CA GLN A 294 16.03 -21.76 5.42
C GLN A 294 15.53 -21.61 3.98
N GLU A 295 14.32 -22.09 3.67
CA GLU A 295 13.68 -21.91 2.35
C GLU A 295 13.42 -20.44 2.02
N ILE A 296 13.01 -19.63 3.01
CA ILE A 296 12.81 -18.19 2.86
C ILE A 296 14.13 -17.47 2.60
N LEU A 297 15.19 -17.79 3.37
CA LEU A 297 16.52 -17.20 3.18
C LEU A 297 17.07 -17.56 1.79
N LYS A 298 16.99 -18.83 1.40
CA LYS A 298 17.39 -19.27 0.04
C LYS A 298 16.60 -18.55 -1.06
N SER A 299 15.29 -18.37 -0.89
CA SER A 299 14.47 -17.62 -1.85
C SER A 299 14.92 -16.17 -1.98
N SER A 300 15.34 -15.56 -0.87
CA SER A 300 15.88 -14.19 -0.84
C SER A 300 17.23 -14.11 -1.56
N ASP A 301 18.11 -15.10 -1.36
CA ASP A 301 19.41 -15.15 -2.04
C ASP A 301 19.25 -15.38 -3.55
N ASP A 302 18.36 -16.29 -3.95
CA ASP A 302 18.01 -16.52 -5.35
C ASP A 302 17.48 -15.23 -5.99
N PHE A 303 16.55 -14.53 -5.32
CA PHE A 303 16.04 -13.24 -5.81
C PHE A 303 17.14 -12.18 -5.95
N LEU A 304 18.05 -12.07 -4.98
CA LEU A 304 19.18 -11.16 -5.04
C LEU A 304 20.10 -11.49 -6.23
N GLY A 305 20.37 -12.77 -6.46
CA GLY A 305 21.11 -13.24 -7.64
C GLY A 305 20.48 -12.79 -8.96
N TYR A 306 19.15 -12.95 -9.10
CA TYR A 306 18.43 -12.44 -10.28
C TYR A 306 18.56 -10.93 -10.44
N MET A 307 18.49 -10.18 -9.35
CA MET A 307 18.64 -8.72 -9.39
C MET A 307 20.03 -8.29 -9.88
N HIS A 308 21.10 -8.97 -9.45
CA HIS A 308 22.45 -8.72 -9.96
C HIS A 308 22.56 -9.02 -11.45
N THR A 309 22.03 -10.16 -11.91
CA THR A 309 22.02 -10.52 -13.34
C THR A 309 21.28 -9.48 -14.17
N LEU A 310 20.07 -9.09 -13.75
CA LEU A 310 19.26 -8.09 -14.45
C LEU A 310 19.96 -6.74 -14.56
N ILE A 311 20.58 -6.27 -13.47
CA ILE A 311 21.36 -5.03 -13.47
C ILE A 311 22.56 -5.16 -14.43
N GLY A 312 23.27 -6.29 -14.41
CA GLY A 312 24.40 -6.55 -15.30
C GLY A 312 24.02 -6.54 -16.78
N GLU A 313 22.93 -7.21 -17.14
CA GLU A 313 22.39 -7.23 -18.51
C GLU A 313 22.00 -5.83 -18.98
N HIS A 314 21.34 -5.03 -18.13
CA HIS A 314 20.95 -3.67 -18.49
C HIS A 314 22.14 -2.72 -18.60
N LYS A 315 23.15 -2.86 -17.72
CA LYS A 315 24.42 -2.12 -17.86
C LYS A 315 25.07 -2.41 -19.21
N ALA A 316 25.18 -3.69 -19.57
CA ALA A 316 25.77 -4.11 -20.84
C ALA A 316 24.98 -3.60 -22.06
N LYS A 317 23.64 -3.58 -22.00
CA LYS A 317 22.79 -3.00 -23.05
C LYS A 317 23.02 -1.50 -23.21
N ILE A 318 23.05 -0.76 -22.09
CA ILE A 318 23.27 0.70 -22.11
C ILE A 318 24.67 1.05 -22.62
N ASP A 319 25.69 0.28 -22.25
CA ASP A 319 27.06 0.50 -22.74
C ASP A 319 27.22 0.18 -24.25
N ALA A 320 26.33 -0.65 -24.81
CA ALA A 320 26.29 -1.00 -26.22
C ALA A 320 25.43 -0.04 -27.08
N GLU A 321 24.55 0.77 -26.46
CA GLU A 321 23.74 1.79 -27.13
C GLU A 321 24.60 3.01 -27.51
N SER A 322 24.51 3.49 -28.77
CA SER A 322 25.08 4.77 -29.17
C SER A 322 24.24 5.94 -28.62
N ASP A 323 24.86 7.10 -28.37
CA ASP A 323 24.22 8.29 -27.77
C ASP A 323 22.89 8.72 -28.44
N ASP A 324 22.66 8.35 -29.70
CA ASP A 324 21.50 8.73 -30.53
C ASP A 324 20.23 7.88 -30.24
N ASP A 325 20.37 6.66 -29.71
CA ASP A 325 19.24 5.76 -29.34
C ASP A 325 18.82 5.89 -27.86
N SER A 326 19.50 6.77 -27.12
CA SER A 326 19.32 6.99 -25.67
C SER A 326 17.94 7.54 -25.26
N ALA A 327 17.05 7.86 -26.20
CA ALA A 327 15.67 8.29 -25.90
C ALA A 327 14.63 7.13 -25.87
N GLY A 328 15.05 5.91 -26.23
CA GLY A 328 14.13 4.83 -26.61
C GLY A 328 13.59 3.95 -25.49
N SER A 329 14.47 3.28 -24.73
CA SER A 329 14.09 2.29 -23.71
C SER A 329 13.81 2.96 -22.36
N ALA A 330 12.53 3.03 -21.97
CA ALA A 330 12.03 3.88 -20.90
C ALA A 330 11.60 3.11 -19.64
N ASP A 331 11.94 1.83 -19.46
CA ASP A 331 11.58 1.12 -18.22
C ASP A 331 12.33 1.67 -16.98
N LEU A 332 11.79 1.38 -15.80
CA LEU A 332 12.32 1.88 -14.52
C LEU A 332 13.75 1.40 -14.25
N LEU A 333 14.05 0.14 -14.58
CA LEU A 333 15.37 -0.46 -14.41
C LEU A 333 16.43 0.25 -15.24
N SER A 334 16.15 0.53 -16.51
CA SER A 334 17.02 1.29 -17.41
C SER A 334 17.33 2.68 -16.85
N SER A 335 16.33 3.38 -16.30
CA SER A 335 16.55 4.68 -15.65
C SER A 335 17.39 4.59 -14.37
N ILE A 336 17.19 3.55 -13.56
CA ILE A 336 17.98 3.30 -12.35
C ILE A 336 19.44 3.01 -12.72
N VAL A 337 19.68 2.19 -13.75
CA VAL A 337 21.01 1.83 -14.23
C VAL A 337 21.71 3.04 -14.87
N ARG A 338 21.03 3.83 -15.70
CA ARG A 338 21.60 5.09 -16.25
C ARG A 338 21.90 6.11 -15.15
N GLY A 339 21.08 6.14 -14.10
CA GLY A 339 21.36 6.93 -12.90
C GLY A 339 22.64 6.50 -12.16
N SER A 340 23.20 5.33 -12.47
CA SER A 340 24.42 4.82 -11.86
C SER A 340 25.71 5.19 -12.60
N THR A 341 25.64 5.55 -13.90
CA THR A 341 26.82 5.79 -14.78
C THR A 341 27.40 7.20 -14.67
N GLY A 342 26.83 8.07 -13.83
CA GLY A 342 27.29 9.45 -13.59
C GLY A 342 28.39 9.58 -12.53
N ASN A 343 28.67 10.83 -12.11
CA ASN A 343 29.61 11.14 -11.03
C ASN A 343 29.23 10.37 -9.74
N LYS A 344 30.20 9.76 -9.04
CA LYS A 344 29.97 8.88 -7.87
C LYS A 344 29.14 9.52 -6.75
N SER A 345 29.18 10.85 -6.61
CA SER A 345 28.37 11.57 -5.61
C SER A 345 26.89 11.76 -6.02
N ALA A 346 26.59 11.63 -7.30
CA ALA A 346 25.27 11.80 -7.88
C ALA A 346 24.62 10.48 -8.33
N SER A 347 25.35 9.36 -8.27
CA SER A 347 24.86 8.03 -8.66
C SER A 347 24.30 7.22 -7.48
N LEU A 348 23.56 6.15 -7.81
CA LEU A 348 23.14 5.12 -6.86
C LEU A 348 24.21 4.03 -6.77
N SER A 349 24.48 3.53 -5.57
CA SER A 349 25.23 2.28 -5.38
C SER A 349 24.42 1.09 -5.89
N GLU A 350 25.06 -0.07 -6.07
CA GLU A 350 24.36 -1.29 -6.49
C GLU A 350 23.30 -1.75 -5.48
N GLU A 351 23.63 -1.69 -4.20
CA GLU A 351 22.69 -1.93 -3.10
C GLU A 351 21.52 -0.92 -3.14
N GLU A 352 21.78 0.36 -3.39
CA GLU A 352 20.72 1.36 -3.54
C GLU A 352 19.85 1.08 -4.77
N MET A 353 20.42 0.59 -5.88
CA MET A 353 19.65 0.19 -7.07
C MET A 353 18.70 -0.96 -6.75
N ILE A 354 19.21 -2.05 -6.15
CA ILE A 354 18.40 -3.23 -5.79
C ILE A 354 17.34 -2.84 -4.76
N GLY A 355 17.69 -2.05 -3.74
CA GLY A 355 16.75 -1.53 -2.76
C GLY A 355 15.63 -0.69 -3.39
N ASN A 356 15.94 0.18 -4.37
CA ASN A 356 14.92 0.95 -5.08
C ASN A 356 14.03 0.06 -5.96
N ILE A 357 14.60 -0.90 -6.69
CA ILE A 357 13.83 -1.83 -7.50
C ILE A 357 12.84 -2.61 -6.63
N PHE A 358 13.35 -3.21 -5.55
CA PHE A 358 12.54 -3.97 -4.59
C PHE A 358 11.36 -3.14 -4.06
N ILE A 359 11.59 -1.90 -3.62
CA ILE A 359 10.51 -1.08 -3.05
C ILE A 359 9.47 -0.68 -4.09
N PHE A 360 9.84 -0.48 -5.36
CA PHE A 360 8.87 -0.16 -6.40
C PHE A 360 7.96 -1.34 -6.73
N VAL A 361 8.53 -2.54 -6.85
CA VAL A 361 7.74 -3.74 -7.08
C VAL A 361 6.83 -4.01 -5.87
N LEU A 362 7.36 -3.97 -4.64
CA LEU A 362 6.58 -4.16 -3.42
C LEU A 362 5.45 -3.13 -3.27
N ALA A 363 5.75 -1.84 -3.48
CA ALA A 363 4.77 -0.77 -3.32
C ALA A 363 3.68 -0.78 -4.40
N GLY A 364 4.03 -1.04 -5.66
CA GLY A 364 3.09 -1.11 -6.78
C GLY A 364 2.22 -2.37 -6.75
N HIS A 365 2.78 -3.49 -6.28
CA HIS A 365 2.11 -4.79 -6.24
C HIS A 365 0.96 -4.84 -5.22
N GLU A 366 1.28 -4.67 -3.93
CA GLU A 366 0.31 -4.93 -2.87
C GLU A 366 -0.81 -3.90 -2.81
N THR A 367 -0.49 -2.62 -3.05
CA THR A 367 -1.45 -1.53 -2.91
C THR A 367 -2.50 -1.55 -4.01
N THR A 368 -2.09 -1.76 -5.25
CA THR A 368 -3.01 -1.89 -6.40
C THR A 368 -3.83 -3.18 -6.29
N ALA A 369 -3.22 -4.30 -5.90
CA ALA A 369 -3.93 -5.57 -5.71
C ALA A 369 -5.03 -5.48 -4.64
N SER A 370 -4.74 -4.86 -3.49
CA SER A 370 -5.72 -4.63 -2.42
C SER A 370 -6.85 -3.71 -2.91
N THR A 371 -6.53 -2.66 -3.67
CA THR A 371 -7.53 -1.73 -4.21
C THR A 371 -8.45 -2.43 -5.22
N LEU A 372 -7.90 -3.19 -6.17
CA LEU A 372 -8.66 -3.99 -7.13
C LEU A 372 -9.55 -5.02 -6.44
N GLN A 373 -8.99 -5.79 -5.49
CA GLN A 373 -9.75 -6.79 -4.73
C GLN A 373 -10.96 -6.15 -4.04
N THR A 374 -10.75 -5.00 -3.39
CA THR A 374 -11.80 -4.25 -2.70
C THR A 374 -12.88 -3.79 -3.67
N ALA A 375 -12.48 -3.18 -4.79
CA ALA A 375 -13.41 -2.67 -5.79
C ALA A 375 -14.28 -3.79 -6.39
N LEU A 376 -13.70 -4.97 -6.67
CA LEU A 376 -14.45 -6.11 -7.20
C LEU A 376 -15.49 -6.61 -6.19
N ILE A 377 -15.16 -6.67 -4.90
CA ILE A 377 -16.12 -7.05 -3.86
C ILE A 377 -17.22 -5.98 -3.72
N LEU A 378 -16.87 -4.69 -3.77
CA LEU A 378 -17.83 -3.59 -3.71
C LEU A 378 -18.76 -3.59 -4.93
N LEU A 379 -18.25 -3.85 -6.13
CA LEU A 379 -19.06 -4.01 -7.35
C LEU A 379 -20.03 -5.19 -7.22
N ALA A 380 -19.61 -6.30 -6.61
CA ALA A 380 -20.50 -7.43 -6.34
C ALA A 380 -21.62 -7.09 -5.34
N CYS A 381 -21.36 -6.16 -4.41
CA CYS A 381 -22.33 -5.63 -3.46
C CYS A 381 -23.23 -4.52 -4.05
N GLU A 382 -22.84 -3.91 -5.17
CA GLU A 382 -23.52 -2.78 -5.80
C GLU A 382 -23.77 -3.01 -7.31
N PRO A 383 -24.80 -3.80 -7.68
CA PRO A 383 -25.10 -4.13 -9.07
C PRO A 383 -25.39 -2.91 -9.96
N GLU A 384 -26.00 -1.86 -9.42
CA GLU A 384 -26.25 -0.61 -10.15
C GLU A 384 -24.95 0.07 -10.57
N MET A 385 -23.91 0.03 -9.73
CA MET A 385 -22.61 0.58 -10.10
C MET A 385 -21.97 -0.19 -11.27
N GLN A 386 -22.16 -1.51 -11.33
CA GLN A 386 -21.70 -2.29 -12.49
C GLN A 386 -22.43 -1.89 -13.78
N LYS A 387 -23.73 -1.56 -13.71
CA LYS A 387 -24.50 -1.08 -14.88
C LYS A 387 -23.96 0.27 -15.38
N GLU A 388 -23.68 1.21 -14.48
CA GLU A 388 -23.13 2.51 -14.85
C GLU A 388 -21.73 2.38 -15.48
N VAL A 389 -20.86 1.55 -14.90
CA VAL A 389 -19.55 1.27 -15.51
C VAL A 389 -19.69 0.61 -16.88
N ARG A 390 -20.65 -0.32 -17.06
CA ARG A 390 -20.90 -0.93 -18.37
C ARG A 390 -21.40 0.06 -19.41
N LYS A 391 -22.21 1.04 -19.01
CA LYS A 391 -22.65 2.10 -19.91
C LYS A 391 -21.48 2.92 -20.43
N GLU A 392 -20.53 3.26 -19.55
CA GLU A 392 -19.28 3.92 -19.94
C GLU A 392 -18.44 3.07 -20.89
N ILE A 393 -18.27 1.78 -20.56
CA ILE A 393 -17.57 0.80 -21.42
C ILE A 393 -18.26 0.74 -22.79
N GLY A 394 -19.58 0.55 -22.85
CA GLY A 394 -20.34 0.50 -24.10
C GLY A 394 -20.09 1.72 -24.98
N ALA A 395 -20.16 2.94 -24.42
CA ALA A 395 -19.90 4.17 -25.15
C ALA A 395 -18.46 4.28 -25.70
N ILE A 396 -17.47 3.67 -25.03
CA ILE A 396 -16.10 3.60 -25.54
C ILE A 396 -16.01 2.65 -26.75
N TRP A 397 -16.74 1.54 -26.72
CA TRP A 397 -16.74 0.52 -27.77
C TRP A 397 -17.64 0.84 -28.96
N ASP A 398 -18.72 1.60 -28.79
CA ASP A 398 -19.58 2.06 -29.89
C ASP A 398 -18.80 2.92 -30.90
N GLY A 399 -17.70 3.56 -30.47
CA GLY A 399 -16.80 4.33 -31.32
C GLY A 399 -15.64 3.54 -31.91
N LYS A 400 -15.61 2.21 -31.78
CA LYS A 400 -14.53 1.32 -32.23
C LYS A 400 -14.97 0.42 -33.38
N GLU A 401 -14.04 0.04 -34.23
CA GLU A 401 -14.29 -0.95 -35.28
C GLU A 401 -14.42 -2.37 -34.69
N GLU A 402 -15.07 -3.26 -35.44
CA GLU A 402 -15.21 -4.66 -35.02
C GLU A 402 -13.82 -5.31 -34.87
N GLY A 403 -13.57 -5.93 -33.71
CA GLY A 403 -12.28 -6.51 -33.36
C GLY A 403 -11.24 -5.55 -32.79
N GLU A 404 -11.51 -4.23 -32.76
CA GLU A 404 -10.61 -3.27 -32.14
C GLU A 404 -10.68 -3.35 -30.61
N ASP A 405 -9.51 -3.28 -29.97
CA ASP A 405 -9.36 -3.32 -28.52
C ASP A 405 -9.08 -1.94 -27.92
N LEU A 406 -9.08 -1.86 -26.60
CA LEU A 406 -8.68 -0.66 -25.85
C LEU A 406 -7.27 -0.19 -26.22
N ARG A 407 -7.10 1.13 -26.28
CA ARG A 407 -5.82 1.82 -26.44
C ARG A 407 -5.69 2.91 -25.40
N TYR A 408 -4.47 3.40 -25.17
CA TYR A 408 -4.20 4.38 -24.12
C TYR A 408 -5.05 5.66 -24.25
N GLU A 409 -5.42 6.06 -25.46
CA GLU A 409 -6.30 7.20 -25.74
C GLU A 409 -7.73 7.02 -25.21
N ASN A 410 -8.11 5.79 -24.86
CA ASN A 410 -9.39 5.50 -24.20
C ASN A 410 -9.35 5.77 -22.70
N TYR A 411 -8.16 5.80 -22.06
CA TYR A 411 -8.02 6.00 -20.62
C TYR A 411 -8.73 7.27 -20.13
N PRO A 412 -8.58 8.46 -20.75
CA PRO A 412 -9.27 9.68 -20.31
C PRO A 412 -10.80 9.62 -20.39
N LYS A 413 -11.38 8.62 -21.06
CA LYS A 413 -12.84 8.41 -21.14
C LYS A 413 -13.39 7.57 -19.97
N MET A 414 -12.53 6.90 -19.19
CA MET A 414 -12.90 5.98 -18.10
C MET A 414 -13.23 6.71 -16.78
N ARG A 415 -14.08 7.73 -16.85
CA ARG A 415 -14.37 8.66 -15.75
C ARG A 415 -15.13 8.02 -14.59
N THR A 416 -16.08 7.15 -14.90
CA THR A 416 -16.92 6.40 -13.95
C THR A 416 -16.11 5.33 -13.25
N ILE A 417 -15.21 4.66 -13.98
CA ILE A 417 -14.25 3.72 -13.40
C ILE A 417 -13.25 4.45 -12.49
N MET A 418 -12.80 5.66 -12.87
CA MET A 418 -11.97 6.48 -11.99
C MET A 418 -12.69 6.87 -10.70
N ALA A 419 -13.96 7.30 -10.80
CA ALA A 419 -14.79 7.59 -9.64
C ALA A 419 -14.96 6.37 -8.70
N LEU A 420 -15.12 5.17 -9.27
CA LEU A 420 -15.13 3.91 -8.55
C LEU A 420 -13.81 3.70 -7.78
N MET A 421 -12.66 3.92 -8.42
CA MET A 421 -11.34 3.79 -7.78
C MET A 421 -11.17 4.77 -6.61
N LEU A 422 -11.49 6.05 -6.84
CA LEU A 422 -11.30 7.11 -5.85
C LEU A 422 -12.19 6.88 -4.62
N GLU A 423 -13.43 6.44 -4.81
CA GLU A 423 -14.32 6.08 -3.70
C GLU A 423 -13.87 4.81 -2.97
N THR A 424 -13.35 3.82 -3.72
CA THR A 424 -12.74 2.62 -3.13
C THR A 424 -11.56 3.00 -2.24
N LEU A 425 -10.67 3.87 -2.69
CA LEU A 425 -9.52 4.35 -1.93
C LEU A 425 -9.92 5.23 -0.73
N ARG A 426 -10.99 6.03 -0.87
CA ARG A 426 -11.52 6.84 0.23
C ARG A 426 -12.00 5.95 1.38
N LEU A 427 -12.74 4.90 1.07
CA LEU A 427 -13.26 3.98 2.09
C LEU A 427 -12.22 2.94 2.52
N TYR A 428 -11.45 2.35 1.63
CA TYR A 428 -10.54 1.25 1.94
C TYR A 428 -9.09 1.60 1.53
N PRO A 429 -8.48 2.66 2.09
CA PRO A 429 -7.14 3.07 1.71
C PRO A 429 -6.12 1.98 2.10
N PRO A 430 -5.26 1.52 1.18
CA PRO A 430 -4.20 0.55 1.50
C PRO A 430 -3.21 1.05 2.56
N VAL A 431 -3.07 2.37 2.71
CA VAL A 431 -2.22 3.04 3.72
C VAL A 431 -3.10 3.86 4.66
N VAL A 432 -3.14 3.48 5.94
CA VAL A 432 -4.08 4.04 6.94
C VAL A 432 -3.56 5.28 7.68
N GLN A 433 -2.26 5.54 7.62
CA GLN A 433 -1.63 6.70 8.27
C GLN A 433 -0.36 7.13 7.52
N LEU A 434 -0.04 8.43 7.54
CA LEU A 434 1.20 8.98 7.01
C LEU A 434 2.03 9.55 8.17
N PRO A 435 3.02 8.80 8.70
CA PRO A 435 3.85 9.29 9.80
C PRO A 435 4.82 10.38 9.34
N LYS A 436 5.11 11.29 10.26
CA LYS A 436 6.00 12.44 10.17
C LYS A 436 6.66 12.66 11.53
N PHE A 437 7.72 13.44 11.54
CA PHE A 437 8.53 13.70 12.73
C PHE A 437 9.10 15.11 12.67
N THR A 438 9.15 15.78 13.83
CA THR A 438 9.78 17.09 13.99
C THR A 438 11.15 16.94 14.63
N ILE A 439 12.20 17.48 14.01
CA ILE A 439 13.56 17.51 14.60
C ILE A 439 13.70 18.72 15.52
N THR A 440 13.17 19.86 15.10
CA THR A 440 13.13 21.12 15.84
C THR A 440 11.67 21.46 16.18
N PRO A 441 11.41 22.39 17.12
CA PRO A 441 10.04 22.83 17.37
C PRO A 441 9.43 23.45 16.11
N GLN A 442 8.18 23.12 15.83
CA GLN A 442 7.43 23.57 14.66
C GLN A 442 6.08 24.13 15.10
N THR A 443 5.47 24.94 14.24
CA THR A 443 4.11 25.46 14.47
C THR A 443 3.20 25.12 13.30
N VAL A 444 1.92 24.94 13.56
CA VAL A 444 0.88 24.77 12.53
C VAL A 444 -0.34 25.62 12.88
N THR A 445 -1.09 26.05 11.87
CA THR A 445 -2.29 26.85 12.09
C THR A 445 -3.53 25.97 12.03
N HIS A 446 -4.26 25.85 13.15
CA HIS A 446 -5.50 25.11 13.28
C HIS A 446 -6.64 26.05 13.70
N ASN A 447 -7.71 26.17 12.92
CA ASN A 447 -8.86 27.04 13.22
C ASN A 447 -8.46 28.49 13.62
N SER A 448 -7.52 29.08 12.86
CA SER A 448 -6.94 30.41 13.12
C SER A 448 -6.13 30.54 14.42
N GLN A 449 -5.81 29.43 15.08
CA GLN A 449 -4.93 29.39 16.24
C GLN A 449 -3.60 28.72 15.87
N THR A 450 -2.50 29.22 16.43
CA THR A 450 -1.19 28.58 16.32
C THR A 450 -1.11 27.43 17.31
N VAL A 451 -0.75 26.24 16.81
CA VAL A 451 -0.46 25.06 17.61
C VAL A 451 1.04 24.80 17.55
N ASP A 452 1.67 24.78 18.72
CA ASP A 452 3.07 24.46 18.88
C ASP A 452 3.28 22.94 18.94
N ILE A 453 4.19 22.45 18.12
CA ILE A 453 4.63 21.05 18.04
C ILE A 453 6.07 21.01 18.55
N PRO A 454 6.35 20.39 19.70
CA PRO A 454 7.70 20.33 20.23
C PRO A 454 8.69 19.64 19.29
N ALA A 455 9.98 19.85 19.52
CA ALA A 455 11.03 19.04 18.92
C ALA A 455 10.86 17.56 19.29
N ASN A 456 11.37 16.67 18.45
CA ASN A 456 11.33 15.22 18.62
C ASN A 456 9.91 14.67 18.83
N SER A 457 8.91 15.28 18.19
CA SER A 457 7.52 14.85 18.26
C SER A 457 7.14 14.07 17.01
N ARG A 458 6.42 12.97 17.22
CA ARG A 458 5.79 12.22 16.12
C ARG A 458 4.53 12.97 15.67
N VAL A 459 4.24 12.94 14.38
CA VAL A 459 3.03 13.50 13.80
C VAL A 459 2.41 12.46 12.88
N SER A 460 1.20 12.03 13.17
CA SER A 460 0.45 11.03 12.40
C SER A 460 -0.71 11.70 11.69
N ILE A 461 -0.67 11.71 10.36
CA ILE A 461 -1.82 12.07 9.54
C ILE A 461 -2.71 10.83 9.42
N ASP A 462 -3.94 10.91 9.93
CA ASP A 462 -4.90 9.82 9.91
C ASP A 462 -5.69 9.83 8.59
N VAL A 463 -5.28 8.95 7.66
CA VAL A 463 -5.89 8.84 6.33
C VAL A 463 -7.34 8.38 6.44
N VAL A 464 -7.62 7.40 7.31
CA VAL A 464 -8.94 6.77 7.43
C VAL A 464 -9.96 7.77 7.93
N SER A 465 -9.63 8.49 9.00
CA SER A 465 -10.52 9.50 9.59
C SER A 465 -10.69 10.70 8.66
N THR A 466 -9.61 11.19 8.03
CA THR A 466 -9.70 12.31 7.07
C THR A 466 -10.62 11.97 5.89
N HIS A 467 -10.54 10.74 5.37
CA HIS A 467 -11.33 10.29 4.19
C HIS A 467 -12.79 9.99 4.52
N ARG A 468 -13.15 9.87 5.80
CA ARG A 468 -14.53 9.67 6.26
C ARG A 468 -15.15 10.94 6.84
N SER A 469 -14.35 11.99 6.99
CA SER A 469 -14.81 13.16 7.73
C SER A 469 -16.01 13.83 7.08
N PRO A 470 -17.13 14.00 7.81
CA PRO A 470 -18.32 14.65 7.27
C PRO A 470 -18.05 16.10 6.89
N LYS A 471 -17.00 16.73 7.46
CA LYS A 471 -16.55 18.09 7.10
C LYS A 471 -16.18 18.21 5.62
N TYR A 472 -15.74 17.13 4.99
CA TYR A 472 -15.21 17.15 3.62
C TYR A 472 -16.00 16.27 2.64
N TRP A 473 -16.72 15.26 3.14
CA TRP A 473 -17.27 14.19 2.29
C TRP A 473 -18.80 14.08 2.29
N ASN A 474 -19.51 14.81 3.16
CA ASN A 474 -20.97 14.82 3.18
C ASN A 474 -21.53 15.78 2.13
N GLN A 475 -21.96 15.23 0.98
CA GLN A 475 -22.72 15.97 -0.03
C GLN A 475 -24.22 16.05 0.29
N SER A 476 -24.75 15.10 1.09
CA SER A 476 -26.14 15.06 1.52
C SER A 476 -26.27 14.58 2.98
N PRO A 477 -27.18 15.15 3.79
CA PRO A 477 -27.45 14.69 5.16
C PRO A 477 -27.92 13.24 5.27
N SER A 478 -28.42 12.65 4.18
CA SER A 478 -28.92 11.26 4.15
C SER A 478 -27.85 10.20 3.92
N GLN A 479 -26.63 10.59 3.50
CA GLN A 479 -25.55 9.64 3.26
C GLN A 479 -24.73 9.43 4.53
N SER A 480 -24.56 8.16 4.93
CA SER A 480 -23.63 7.81 6.00
C SER A 480 -22.19 8.03 5.51
N ARG A 481 -21.28 8.38 6.43
CA ARG A 481 -19.83 8.52 6.15
C ARG A 481 -19.19 7.25 5.58
N HIS A 482 -19.82 6.09 5.82
CA HIS A 482 -19.41 4.77 5.33
C HIS A 482 -20.11 4.36 4.03
N THR A 483 -21.05 5.16 3.53
CA THR A 483 -21.75 4.88 2.27
C THR A 483 -20.77 4.94 1.11
N PHE A 484 -20.64 3.82 0.40
CA PHE A 484 -19.93 3.75 -0.86
C PHE A 484 -20.75 4.39 -1.96
N ALA A 485 -20.34 5.58 -2.41
CA ALA A 485 -21.03 6.31 -3.47
C ALA A 485 -20.01 6.91 -4.46
N PRO A 486 -19.61 6.16 -5.51
CA PRO A 486 -18.74 6.67 -6.56
C PRO A 486 -19.29 7.90 -7.26
N SER A 487 -20.62 8.04 -7.36
CA SER A 487 -21.29 9.19 -7.98
C SER A 487 -20.91 10.54 -7.36
N ARG A 488 -20.46 10.59 -6.10
CA ARG A 488 -19.97 11.82 -5.46
C ARG A 488 -18.82 12.48 -6.21
N TRP A 489 -18.01 11.67 -6.88
CA TRP A 489 -16.85 12.14 -7.63
C TRP A 489 -17.23 12.69 -8.99
N LEU A 490 -18.42 12.38 -9.50
CA LEU A 490 -18.87 12.76 -10.84
C LEU A 490 -19.50 14.16 -10.79
N MET A 491 -18.80 15.15 -11.35
CA MET A 491 -19.27 16.52 -11.39
C MET A 491 -19.88 16.87 -12.77
N PRO A 492 -20.83 17.83 -12.84
CA PRO A 492 -21.35 18.31 -14.12
C PRO A 492 -20.26 19.07 -14.89
N SER A 493 -20.42 19.21 -16.20
CA SER A 493 -19.46 19.95 -17.05
C SER A 493 -19.32 21.44 -16.70
N SER A 494 -20.25 21.99 -15.93
CA SER A 494 -20.21 23.36 -15.39
C SER A 494 -19.39 23.48 -14.10
N TYR A 495 -18.85 22.38 -13.58
CA TYR A 495 -18.09 22.39 -12.34
C TYR A 495 -16.78 23.15 -12.50
N VAL A 496 -16.61 24.17 -11.66
CA VAL A 496 -15.37 24.94 -11.57
C VAL A 496 -14.64 24.51 -10.31
N GLN A 497 -13.38 24.14 -10.49
CA GLN A 497 -12.50 23.76 -9.40
C GLN A 497 -12.32 24.91 -8.39
N PRO A 498 -12.60 24.70 -7.09
CA PRO A 498 -12.36 25.72 -6.07
C PRO A 498 -10.85 26.03 -5.89
N PRO A 499 -10.49 27.27 -5.53
CA PRO A 499 -9.08 27.72 -5.46
C PRO A 499 -8.25 27.04 -4.35
N ASP A 500 -8.91 26.47 -3.33
CA ASP A 500 -8.29 25.81 -2.18
C ASP A 500 -8.11 24.28 -2.36
N THR A 501 -8.25 23.79 -3.59
CA THR A 501 -8.09 22.38 -3.95
C THR A 501 -6.74 22.10 -4.60
N SER A 502 -6.31 20.84 -4.67
CA SER A 502 -5.03 20.49 -5.29
C SER A 502 -5.00 20.86 -6.77
N ASN A 503 -3.95 21.53 -7.25
CA ASN A 503 -3.72 21.76 -8.69
C ASN A 503 -3.48 20.45 -9.47
N GLU A 504 -3.32 19.32 -8.78
CA GLU A 504 -3.44 18.01 -9.39
C GLU A 504 -4.91 17.80 -9.77
N SER A 505 -5.24 18.14 -11.01
CA SER A 505 -6.50 17.73 -11.62
C SER A 505 -6.69 16.23 -11.37
N PRO A 506 -7.89 15.77 -11.00
CA PRO A 506 -8.21 14.36 -11.12
C PRO A 506 -7.82 13.88 -12.51
N ALA A 507 -7.44 12.61 -12.66
CA ALA A 507 -6.90 12.08 -13.91
C ALA A 507 -7.87 12.20 -15.12
N HIS A 508 -9.11 12.63 -14.86
CA HIS A 508 -10.21 12.79 -15.79
C HIS A 508 -10.93 14.12 -15.52
N GLU A 509 -11.43 14.74 -16.58
CA GLU A 509 -12.20 15.98 -16.50
C GLU A 509 -13.51 15.78 -15.72
N ASN A 510 -14.04 16.87 -15.15
CA ASN A 510 -15.34 16.90 -14.47
C ASN A 510 -15.45 15.89 -13.32
N LEU A 511 -14.33 15.67 -12.62
CA LEU A 511 -14.29 14.96 -11.35
C LEU A 511 -14.17 15.95 -10.19
N LEU A 512 -14.68 15.56 -9.02
CA LEU A 512 -14.60 16.35 -7.80
C LEU A 512 -13.12 16.58 -7.42
N CYS A 513 -12.78 17.85 -7.17
CA CYS A 513 -11.49 18.24 -6.59
C CYS A 513 -11.71 18.51 -5.09
N PRO A 514 -11.32 17.58 -4.19
CA PRO A 514 -11.49 17.80 -2.77
C PRO A 514 -10.53 18.89 -2.26
N LYS A 515 -10.90 19.47 -1.10
CA LYS A 515 -10.03 20.40 -0.37
C LYS A 515 -8.63 19.82 -0.19
N LYS A 516 -7.58 20.64 -0.29
CA LYS A 516 -6.19 20.21 -0.06
C LYS A 516 -6.07 19.48 1.27
N GLY A 517 -5.44 18.31 1.27
CA GLY A 517 -5.26 17.48 2.46
C GLY A 517 -6.47 16.64 2.88
N ALA A 518 -7.63 16.75 2.21
CA ALA A 518 -8.81 15.93 2.50
C ALA A 518 -8.79 14.56 1.81
N PHE A 519 -8.23 14.47 0.60
CA PHE A 519 -7.96 13.20 -0.09
C PHE A 519 -6.46 13.00 -0.27
N ILE A 520 -5.93 12.00 0.44
CA ILE A 520 -4.49 11.75 0.62
C ILE A 520 -4.15 10.26 0.47
N ALA A 521 -4.96 9.50 -0.28
CA ALA A 521 -4.73 8.07 -0.54
C ALA A 521 -3.36 7.80 -1.21
N PHE A 522 -2.91 8.74 -2.02
CA PHE A 522 -1.61 8.73 -2.69
C PHE A 522 -0.59 9.67 -2.02
N SER A 523 -0.81 10.06 -0.75
CA SER A 523 -0.09 11.20 -0.12
C SER A 523 -0.27 12.49 -0.96
N SER A 524 0.46 13.55 -0.64
CA SER A 524 0.54 14.75 -1.46
C SER A 524 1.86 15.51 -1.23
N GLY A 525 2.11 16.54 -2.03
CA GLY A 525 3.30 17.39 -1.88
C GLY A 525 4.58 16.67 -2.30
N PHE A 526 5.71 16.99 -1.65
CA PHE A 526 7.03 16.48 -2.03
C PHE A 526 7.15 14.95 -1.94
N ARG A 527 6.36 14.33 -1.07
CA ARG A 527 6.31 12.87 -0.84
C ARG A 527 5.05 12.24 -1.47
N GLY A 528 4.47 12.88 -2.49
CA GLY A 528 3.37 12.30 -3.29
C GLY A 528 3.80 11.00 -3.97
N CYS A 529 2.86 10.05 -4.08
CA CYS A 529 3.09 8.74 -4.67
C CYS A 529 3.56 8.86 -6.12
N LEU A 530 4.67 8.20 -6.42
CA LEU A 530 5.22 8.12 -7.77
C LEU A 530 4.33 7.34 -8.74
N GLY A 531 3.84 6.19 -8.28
CA GLY A 531 3.02 5.27 -9.06
C GLY A 531 1.54 5.65 -9.14
N LYS A 532 1.12 6.86 -8.74
CA LYS A 532 -0.30 7.26 -8.72
C LYS A 532 -0.97 7.02 -10.08
N LYS A 533 -0.35 7.51 -11.17
CA LYS A 533 -0.88 7.35 -12.53
C LYS A 533 -0.84 5.89 -12.99
N PHE A 534 0.22 5.15 -12.70
CA PHE A 534 0.32 3.73 -13.05
C PHE A 534 -0.81 2.91 -12.40
N ALA A 535 -1.00 3.06 -11.09
CA ALA A 535 -2.08 2.38 -10.37
C ALA A 535 -3.47 2.77 -10.90
N GLN A 536 -3.66 4.03 -11.29
CA GLN A 536 -4.89 4.53 -11.89
C GLN A 536 -5.17 3.91 -13.27
N VAL A 537 -4.16 3.85 -14.14
CA VAL A 537 -4.24 3.23 -15.45
C VAL A 537 -4.54 1.74 -15.31
N GLU A 538 -3.75 1.04 -14.49
CA GLU A 538 -3.91 -0.38 -14.25
C GLU A 538 -5.32 -0.71 -13.74
N PHE A 539 -5.79 0.00 -12.71
CA PHE A 539 -7.12 -0.19 -12.16
C PHE A 539 -8.21 -0.01 -13.24
N CYS A 540 -8.13 1.07 -14.01
CA CYS A 540 -9.13 1.37 -15.03
C CYS A 540 -9.18 0.29 -16.12
N VAL A 541 -8.02 -0.17 -16.61
CA VAL A 541 -7.94 -1.18 -17.67
C VAL A 541 -8.43 -2.54 -17.20
N VAL A 542 -8.09 -2.95 -15.96
CA VAL A 542 -8.58 -4.22 -15.39
C VAL A 542 -10.10 -4.20 -15.29
N VAL A 543 -10.67 -3.16 -14.69
CA VAL A 543 -12.13 -3.05 -14.50
C VAL A 543 -12.86 -2.96 -15.84
N ALA A 544 -12.35 -2.18 -16.79
CA ALA A 544 -12.94 -2.05 -18.13
C ALA A 544 -12.94 -3.38 -18.88
N THR A 545 -11.80 -4.07 -18.92
CA THR A 545 -11.64 -5.36 -19.59
C THR A 545 -12.54 -6.42 -18.95
N LEU A 546 -12.56 -6.49 -17.61
CA LEU A 546 -13.37 -7.44 -16.88
C LEU A 546 -14.88 -7.22 -17.09
N LEU A 547 -15.38 -5.99 -16.84
CA LEU A 547 -16.82 -5.71 -16.84
C LEU A 547 -17.44 -5.66 -18.23
N ARG A 548 -16.63 -5.56 -19.28
CA ARG A 548 -17.07 -5.79 -20.67
C ARG A 548 -17.60 -7.21 -20.84
N HIS A 549 -16.88 -8.20 -20.33
CA HIS A 549 -17.20 -9.61 -20.58
C HIS A 549 -17.98 -10.27 -19.45
N TYR A 550 -17.85 -9.78 -18.21
CA TYR A 550 -18.42 -10.40 -17.03
C TYR A 550 -19.10 -9.41 -16.07
N SER A 551 -20.00 -9.95 -15.25
CA SER A 551 -20.51 -9.36 -14.02
C SER A 551 -19.93 -10.07 -12.82
N VAL A 552 -19.63 -9.32 -11.77
CA VAL A 552 -19.15 -9.90 -10.51
C VAL A 552 -20.35 -10.04 -9.58
N VAL A 553 -20.60 -11.23 -9.07
CA VAL A 553 -21.76 -11.54 -8.22
C VAL A 553 -21.28 -12.24 -6.95
N LEU A 554 -21.89 -11.92 -5.81
CA LEU A 554 -21.61 -12.61 -4.55
C LEU A 554 -22.07 -14.07 -4.61
N VAL A 555 -21.28 -14.97 -4.02
CA VAL A 555 -21.67 -16.36 -3.84
C VAL A 555 -22.25 -16.52 -2.43
N GLY A 556 -23.58 -16.66 -2.35
CA GLY A 556 -24.27 -16.98 -1.10
C GLY A 556 -24.27 -18.48 -0.79
N GLU A 557 -24.45 -18.82 0.48
CA GLU A 557 -24.68 -20.18 0.94
C GLU A 557 -26.10 -20.67 0.59
N LYS A 558 -26.34 -21.99 0.64
CA LYS A 558 -27.65 -22.55 0.30
C LYS A 558 -28.72 -22.05 1.29
N GLY A 559 -29.70 -21.31 0.77
CA GLY A 559 -30.77 -20.71 1.57
C GLY A 559 -30.46 -19.30 2.09
N GLU A 560 -29.28 -18.75 1.78
CA GLU A 560 -28.90 -17.38 2.12
C GLU A 560 -29.47 -16.37 1.12
N SER A 561 -30.03 -15.27 1.63
CA SER A 561 -30.48 -14.15 0.81
C SER A 561 -29.31 -13.31 0.30
N TRP A 562 -29.52 -12.57 -0.80
CA TRP A 562 -28.48 -11.68 -1.33
C TRP A 562 -28.05 -10.60 -0.32
N GLU A 563 -28.98 -10.07 0.48
CA GLU A 563 -28.68 -9.07 1.51
C GLU A 563 -27.79 -9.63 2.63
N GLU A 564 -27.99 -10.90 3.01
CA GLU A 564 -27.13 -11.57 3.99
C GLU A 564 -25.72 -11.78 3.43
N ALA A 565 -25.62 -12.24 2.17
CA ALA A 565 -24.34 -12.39 1.49
C ALA A 565 -23.60 -11.04 1.36
N LYS A 566 -24.33 -9.97 1.01
CA LYS A 566 -23.81 -8.60 0.97
C LYS A 566 -23.29 -8.14 2.32
N ARG A 567 -24.07 -8.35 3.40
CA ARG A 567 -23.64 -8.00 4.76
C ARG A 567 -22.39 -8.78 5.19
N LYS A 568 -22.30 -10.08 4.88
CA LYS A 568 -21.09 -10.89 5.14
C LYS A 568 -19.87 -10.37 4.36
N ALA A 569 -20.05 -10.04 3.07
CA ALA A 569 -18.97 -9.51 2.24
C ALA A 569 -18.45 -8.15 2.73
N LEU A 570 -19.35 -7.24 3.11
CA LEU A 570 -18.99 -5.95 3.71
C LEU A 570 -18.30 -6.14 5.08
N GLY A 571 -18.78 -7.07 5.91
CA GLY A 571 -18.11 -7.44 7.16
C GLY A 571 -16.70 -8.00 6.95
N ALA A 572 -16.48 -8.77 5.89
CA ALA A 572 -15.16 -9.26 5.52
C ALA A 572 -14.23 -8.15 5.00
N LEU A 573 -14.76 -7.15 4.28
CA LEU A 573 -14.01 -5.96 3.90
C LEU A 573 -13.58 -5.12 5.10
N ASP A 574 -14.33 -5.20 6.20
CA ASP A 574 -14.04 -4.51 7.46
C ASP A 574 -12.99 -5.24 8.32
N ASP A 575 -12.93 -6.58 8.25
CA ASP A 575 -11.90 -7.39 8.93
C ASP A 575 -10.56 -7.33 8.17
N ARG A 576 -9.80 -6.25 8.43
CA ARG A 576 -8.51 -5.99 7.80
C ARG A 576 -7.39 -5.81 8.79
N ARG A 577 -6.18 -6.12 8.34
CA ARG A 577 -4.95 -5.93 9.11
C ARG A 577 -3.87 -5.31 8.23
N THR A 578 -3.04 -4.45 8.80
CA THR A 578 -1.91 -3.84 8.08
C THR A 578 -0.74 -4.81 7.97
N GLY A 579 -0.43 -5.15 6.72
CA GLY A 579 0.86 -5.67 6.23
C GLY A 579 1.78 -4.54 5.81
N VAL A 580 2.39 -4.70 4.63
CA VAL A 580 2.97 -3.55 3.94
C VAL A 580 1.83 -2.66 3.42
N ALA A 581 0.78 -3.28 2.87
CA ALA A 581 -0.54 -2.67 2.69
C ALA A 581 -1.61 -3.27 3.62
N MET A 582 -2.71 -2.56 3.81
CA MET A 582 -3.89 -3.07 4.49
C MET A 582 -4.57 -4.16 3.63
N ARG A 583 -4.75 -5.36 4.21
CA ARG A 583 -5.27 -6.56 3.53
C ARG A 583 -6.48 -7.14 4.27
N LEU A 584 -7.36 -7.83 3.55
CA LEU A 584 -8.40 -8.65 4.17
C LEU A 584 -7.75 -9.79 4.98
N ASN A 585 -8.34 -10.10 6.12
CA ASN A 585 -7.93 -11.23 6.95
C ASN A 585 -8.57 -12.56 6.47
N GLY A 586 -9.74 -12.48 5.85
CA GLY A 586 -10.48 -13.62 5.28
C GLY A 586 -10.55 -13.59 3.75
N LYS A 587 -11.38 -14.49 3.20
CA LYS A 587 -11.66 -14.60 1.76
C LYS A 587 -13.11 -14.27 1.47
N VAL A 588 -13.37 -13.62 0.33
CA VAL A 588 -14.72 -13.35 -0.17
C VAL A 588 -14.85 -14.03 -1.53
N LYS A 589 -15.79 -14.98 -1.61
CA LYS A 589 -16.06 -15.73 -2.84
C LYS A 589 -16.93 -14.88 -3.77
N VAL A 590 -16.53 -14.78 -5.03
CA VAL A 590 -17.33 -14.15 -6.09
C VAL A 590 -17.47 -15.08 -7.28
N ARG A 591 -18.57 -14.93 -8.01
CA ARG A 591 -18.81 -15.59 -9.30
C ARG A 591 -18.72 -14.55 -10.41
N PHE A 592 -18.03 -14.91 -11.48
CA PHE A 592 -18.04 -14.11 -12.71
C PHE A 592 -19.09 -14.68 -13.66
N VAL A 593 -20.14 -13.90 -13.92
CA VAL A 593 -21.28 -14.26 -14.78
C VAL A 593 -21.10 -13.56 -16.12
N ARG A 594 -21.21 -14.27 -17.26
CA ARG A 594 -21.02 -13.63 -18.57
C ARG A 594 -22.08 -12.56 -18.83
N SER A 595 -21.65 -11.42 -19.36
CA SER A 595 -22.55 -10.33 -19.76
C SER A 595 -23.48 -10.78 -20.89
N GLY A 596 -24.78 -10.50 -20.76
CA GLY A 596 -25.79 -10.80 -21.79
C GLY A 596 -26.60 -12.10 -21.60
N LYS A 597 -26.43 -12.80 -20.47
CA LYS A 597 -27.31 -13.87 -19.99
C LYS A 597 -28.09 -13.45 -18.75
#